data_AF-A0A7V9BTQ9-F1
#
_entry.id   AF-A0A7V9BTQ9-F1
#
_cell.length_a   1.000
_cell.length_b   1.000
_cell.length_c   1.000
_cell.angle_alpha   90.00
_cell.angle_beta   90.00
_cell.angle_gamma   90.00
#
_symmetry.space_group_name_H-M   'P 1'
#
loop_
_entity.id
_entity.type
_entity.pdbx_description
1 polymer ?
#
loop_
_entity_poly.entity_id
_entity_poly.type
_entity_poly.pdbx_seq_one_letter_code
_entity_poly.pdbx_strand_id
1 'polypeptide(L)'
;MLGSIALLGPQRPQQNLGLVLDTIPGTGPIVSVTAGWRHDEAEVEALHRVVGADAVHLPLYEWFDEVMAAAPPVAAAWRERQAKIMDLKSLHRLRLHPAIEALGLVMDRQDVDAAIARPQIQWSLDHLRELDQQFLDHASVILRQHPEVLRAWEHPAVAPFHRRIAEQLAGARAILVAGGHVAVLRNRLEFFGMKGLLASAVRTGTSLVAWS
;
A
#
# COMPACT_ATOMS: atom_id res chain seq x y z
N MET A 1 20.13 -16.78 -5.16
CA MET A 1 20.02 -15.68 -6.14
C MET A 1 19.04 -14.66 -5.58
N LEU A 2 19.17 -13.38 -5.91
CA LEU A 2 18.16 -12.37 -5.58
C LEU A 2 16.87 -12.67 -6.36
N GLY A 3 15.72 -12.47 -5.71
CA GLY A 3 14.42 -12.55 -6.34
C GLY A 3 14.17 -11.37 -7.29
N SER A 4 13.26 -11.56 -8.24
CA SER A 4 12.87 -10.50 -9.17
C SER A 4 11.68 -9.69 -8.66
N ILE A 5 11.52 -8.46 -9.14
CA ILE A 5 10.32 -7.65 -8.89
C ILE A 5 9.70 -7.31 -10.25
N ALA A 6 8.45 -7.71 -10.46
CA ALA A 6 7.68 -7.41 -11.66
C ALA A 6 6.47 -6.55 -11.31
N LEU A 7 6.31 -5.43 -12.03
CA LEU A 7 5.15 -4.55 -11.95
C LEU A 7 4.38 -4.67 -13.26
N LEU A 8 3.14 -5.15 -13.19
CA LEU A 8 2.27 -5.34 -14.34
C LEU A 8 1.22 -4.24 -14.38
N GLY A 9 0.72 -3.96 -15.58
CA GLY A 9 -0.48 -3.14 -15.76
C GLY A 9 -1.77 -3.90 -15.41
N PRO A 10 -2.93 -3.33 -15.78
CA PRO A 10 -4.22 -3.94 -15.53
C PRO A 10 -4.31 -5.34 -16.13
N GLN A 11 -4.84 -6.30 -15.37
CA GLN A 11 -5.03 -7.69 -15.83
C GLN A 11 -6.37 -7.87 -16.58
N ARG A 12 -7.00 -6.78 -17.01
CA ARG A 12 -8.19 -6.78 -17.86
C ARG A 12 -8.09 -5.61 -18.85
N PRO A 13 -8.50 -5.80 -20.12
CA PRO A 13 -9.05 -7.04 -20.68
C PRO A 13 -7.98 -8.12 -20.99
N GLN A 14 -6.72 -7.73 -21.11
CA GLN A 14 -5.62 -8.65 -21.43
C GLN A 14 -4.89 -9.10 -20.15
N GLN A 15 -4.86 -10.41 -19.92
CA GLN A 15 -4.17 -11.02 -18.79
C GLN A 15 -2.76 -11.44 -19.21
N ASN A 16 -1.75 -11.03 -18.45
CA ASN A 16 -0.37 -11.45 -18.67
C ASN A 16 0.32 -12.01 -17.42
N LEU A 17 -0.39 -12.06 -16.29
CA LEU A 17 0.11 -12.64 -15.04
C LEU A 17 0.66 -14.06 -15.24
N GLY A 18 -0.10 -14.96 -15.87
CA GLY A 18 0.32 -16.35 -16.10
C GLY A 18 1.65 -16.45 -16.86
N LEU A 19 1.79 -15.67 -17.95
CA LEU A 19 3.02 -15.62 -18.74
C LEU A 19 4.23 -15.19 -17.90
N VAL A 20 4.04 -14.24 -16.98
CA VAL A 20 5.11 -13.80 -16.08
C VAL A 20 5.44 -14.89 -15.05
N LEU A 21 4.43 -15.58 -14.51
CA LEU A 21 4.65 -16.68 -13.55
C LEU A 21 5.41 -17.85 -14.17
N ASP A 22 5.21 -18.13 -15.46
CA ASP A 22 5.94 -19.17 -16.20
C ASP A 22 7.45 -18.84 -16.33
N THR A 23 7.82 -17.56 -16.27
CA THR A 23 9.23 -17.14 -16.28
C THR A 23 9.90 -17.18 -14.92
N ILE A 24 9.13 -17.36 -13.83
CA ILE A 24 9.67 -17.35 -12.46
C ILE A 24 10.12 -18.77 -12.09
N PRO A 25 11.43 -19.01 -11.90
CA PRO A 25 11.95 -20.32 -11.55
C PRO A 25 11.59 -20.70 -10.10
N GLY A 26 11.52 -22.01 -9.84
CA GLY A 26 11.33 -22.56 -8.50
C GLY A 26 10.07 -23.41 -8.37
N THR A 27 10.04 -24.23 -7.32
CA THR A 27 8.97 -25.20 -7.04
C THR A 27 8.20 -24.90 -5.75
N GLY A 28 8.53 -23.80 -5.08
CA GLY A 28 7.85 -23.35 -3.86
C GLY A 28 6.42 -22.87 -4.13
N PRO A 29 5.62 -22.67 -3.07
CA PRO A 29 4.27 -22.16 -3.21
C PRO A 29 4.25 -20.75 -3.82
N ILE A 30 3.12 -20.42 -4.45
CA ILE A 30 2.80 -19.04 -4.77
C ILE A 30 1.94 -18.50 -3.65
N VAL A 31 2.36 -17.39 -3.06
CA VAL A 31 1.59 -16.71 -2.00
C VAL A 31 0.89 -15.50 -2.61
N SER A 32 -0.37 -15.27 -2.27
CA SER A 32 -1.13 -14.11 -2.77
C SER A 32 -1.62 -13.22 -1.63
N VAL A 33 -1.51 -11.91 -1.86
CA VAL A 33 -2.15 -10.87 -1.07
C VAL A 33 -3.08 -10.13 -2.01
N THR A 34 -4.38 -10.16 -1.75
CA THR A 34 -5.37 -9.46 -2.57
C THR A 34 -5.84 -8.18 -1.89
N ALA A 35 -6.00 -7.12 -2.67
CA ALA A 35 -6.52 -5.84 -2.19
C ALA A 35 -8.02 -5.68 -2.47
N GLY A 36 -8.76 -6.79 -2.54
CA GLY A 36 -10.21 -6.79 -2.70
C GLY A 36 -10.87 -5.83 -1.71
N TRP A 37 -12.05 -5.31 -2.06
CA TRP A 37 -12.91 -4.71 -1.05
C TRP A 37 -13.07 -5.71 0.11
N ARG A 38 -13.40 -5.24 1.32
CA ARG A 38 -13.53 -6.09 2.52
C ARG A 38 -14.37 -7.38 2.32
N HIS A 39 -15.26 -7.41 1.34
CA HIS A 39 -16.10 -8.56 0.99
C HIS A 39 -15.54 -9.42 -0.17
N ASP A 40 -14.58 -8.89 -0.93
CA ASP A 40 -14.01 -9.52 -2.13
C ASP A 40 -12.61 -10.11 -1.87
N GLU A 41 -12.05 -9.97 -0.66
CA GLU A 41 -10.75 -10.59 -0.31
C GLU A 41 -10.80 -12.12 -0.47
N ALA A 42 -11.95 -12.72 -0.15
CA ALA A 42 -12.19 -14.15 -0.30
C ALA A 42 -12.43 -14.59 -1.76
N GLU A 43 -12.66 -13.66 -2.70
CA GLU A 43 -12.91 -13.98 -4.12
C GLU A 43 -11.60 -14.30 -4.88
N VAL A 44 -10.94 -15.36 -4.45
CA VAL A 44 -9.66 -15.81 -5.01
C VAL A 44 -9.83 -16.74 -6.21
N GLU A 45 -11.05 -17.13 -6.59
CA GLU A 45 -11.31 -18.09 -7.67
C GLU A 45 -10.81 -17.59 -9.04
N ALA A 46 -10.92 -16.28 -9.29
CA ALA A 46 -10.36 -15.69 -10.50
C ALA A 46 -8.83 -15.76 -10.54
N LEU A 47 -8.18 -15.61 -9.37
CA LEU A 47 -6.73 -15.70 -9.23
C LEU A 47 -6.27 -17.16 -9.31
N HIS A 48 -6.93 -18.08 -8.62
CA HIS A 48 -6.63 -19.51 -8.65
C HIS A 48 -6.76 -20.10 -10.05
N ARG A 49 -7.69 -19.61 -10.88
CA ARG A 49 -7.77 -20.01 -12.30
C ARG A 49 -6.52 -19.67 -13.11
N VAL A 50 -5.80 -18.62 -12.75
CA VAL A 50 -4.59 -18.16 -13.45
C VAL A 50 -3.32 -18.74 -12.82
N VAL A 51 -3.30 -18.88 -11.49
CA VAL A 51 -2.11 -19.21 -10.70
C VAL A 51 -2.04 -20.71 -10.36
N GLY A 52 -3.17 -21.42 -10.44
CA GLY A 52 -3.34 -22.78 -9.95
C GLY A 52 -3.99 -22.82 -8.56
N ALA A 53 -4.57 -23.99 -8.23
CA ALA A 53 -5.29 -24.21 -6.97
C ALA A 53 -4.38 -24.23 -5.72
N ASP A 54 -3.07 -24.40 -5.91
CA ASP A 54 -2.08 -24.50 -4.82
C ASP A 54 -1.56 -23.13 -4.35
N ALA A 55 -2.14 -22.04 -4.84
CA ALA A 55 -1.82 -20.70 -4.37
C ALA A 55 -2.28 -20.52 -2.92
N VAL A 56 -1.39 -20.06 -2.06
CA VAL A 56 -1.67 -19.76 -0.66
C VAL A 56 -2.14 -18.32 -0.55
N HIS A 57 -3.40 -18.11 -0.19
CA HIS A 57 -3.93 -16.78 0.07
C HIS A 57 -3.60 -16.30 1.50
N LEU A 58 -3.18 -15.05 1.64
CA LEU A 58 -3.00 -14.33 2.90
C LEU A 58 -4.22 -13.42 3.15
N PRO A 59 -5.18 -13.82 4.00
CA PRO A 59 -6.40 -13.06 4.27
C PRO A 59 -6.12 -11.97 5.32
N LEU A 60 -5.36 -10.94 4.90
CA LEU A 60 -4.92 -9.87 5.79
C LEU A 60 -6.09 -9.03 6.33
N TYR A 61 -7.22 -8.93 5.63
CA TYR A 61 -8.36 -8.17 6.14
C TYR A 61 -9.13 -8.99 7.18
N GLU A 62 -9.37 -10.27 6.92
CA GLU A 62 -9.99 -11.15 7.92
C GLU A 62 -9.19 -11.19 9.22
N TRP A 63 -7.86 -11.38 9.13
CA TRP A 63 -7.01 -11.37 10.32
C TRP A 63 -6.96 -10.00 10.99
N PHE A 64 -7.04 -8.92 10.23
CA PHE A 64 -7.13 -7.58 10.82
C PHE A 64 -8.42 -7.45 11.64
N ASP A 65 -9.56 -7.87 11.09
CA ASP A 65 -10.85 -7.79 11.77
C ASP A 65 -10.89 -8.70 13.02
N GLU A 66 -10.28 -9.90 12.95
CA GLU A 66 -10.09 -10.79 14.10
C GLU A 66 -9.30 -10.10 15.22
N VAL A 67 -8.17 -9.47 14.89
CA VAL A 67 -7.37 -8.71 15.87
C VAL A 67 -8.17 -7.53 16.44
N MET A 68 -8.89 -6.77 15.60
CA MET A 68 -9.68 -5.63 16.07
C MET A 68 -10.79 -6.04 17.04
N ALA A 69 -11.35 -7.24 16.87
CA ALA A 69 -12.35 -7.80 17.78
C ALA A 69 -11.71 -8.34 19.07
N ALA A 70 -10.59 -9.05 18.97
CA ALA A 70 -9.94 -9.72 20.09
C ALA A 70 -9.09 -8.79 20.97
N ALA A 71 -8.61 -7.66 20.43
CA ALA A 71 -7.73 -6.72 21.14
C ALA A 71 -8.27 -5.28 21.12
N PRO A 72 -9.27 -4.94 21.98
CA PRO A 72 -9.87 -3.60 22.04
C PRO A 72 -8.86 -2.44 22.20
N PRO A 73 -7.78 -2.55 23.00
CA PRO A 73 -6.78 -1.50 23.10
C PRO A 73 -6.07 -1.21 21.76
N VAL A 74 -5.71 -2.24 20.99
CA VAL A 74 -5.09 -2.09 19.67
C VAL A 74 -6.08 -1.43 18.71
N ALA A 75 -7.35 -1.84 18.77
CA ALA A 75 -8.39 -1.27 17.93
C ALA A 75 -8.67 0.20 18.26
N ALA A 76 -8.64 0.59 19.54
CA ALA A 76 -8.79 1.98 19.96
C ALA A 76 -7.65 2.85 19.43
N ALA A 77 -6.41 2.44 19.64
CA ALA A 77 -5.22 3.12 19.13
C ALA A 77 -5.22 3.24 17.60
N TRP A 78 -5.60 2.15 16.90
CA TRP A 78 -5.75 2.17 15.44
C TRP A 78 -6.80 3.20 14.99
N ARG A 79 -8.00 3.19 15.59
CA ARG A 79 -9.10 4.10 15.24
C ARG A 79 -8.73 5.56 15.50
N GLU A 80 -8.13 5.85 16.65
CA GLU A 80 -7.69 7.20 17.01
C GLU A 80 -6.67 7.73 15.98
N ARG A 81 -5.65 6.92 15.65
CA ARG A 81 -4.67 7.27 14.61
C ARG A 81 -5.34 7.53 13.27
N GLN A 82 -6.26 6.68 12.84
CA GLN A 82 -6.96 6.84 11.56
C GLN A 82 -7.82 8.11 11.54
N ALA A 83 -8.53 8.42 12.63
CA ALA A 83 -9.33 9.65 12.74
C ALA A 83 -8.44 10.89 12.55
N LYS A 84 -7.33 10.98 13.27
CA LYS A 84 -6.37 12.10 13.14
C LYS A 84 -5.81 12.24 11.72
N ILE A 85 -5.47 11.13 11.07
CA ILE A 85 -4.99 11.14 9.67
C ILE A 85 -6.08 11.58 8.70
N MET A 86 -7.34 11.20 8.94
CA MET A 86 -8.48 11.62 8.12
C MET A 86 -8.75 13.12 8.26
N ASP A 87 -8.71 13.65 9.48
CA ASP A 87 -8.84 15.09 9.74
C ASP A 87 -7.71 15.87 9.04
N LEU A 88 -6.46 15.40 9.18
CA LEU A 88 -5.32 16.01 8.51
C LEU A 88 -5.47 16.00 6.97
N LYS A 89 -5.95 14.89 6.39
CA LYS A 89 -6.24 14.81 4.94
C LYS A 89 -7.34 15.78 4.52
N SER A 90 -8.38 15.93 5.34
CA SER A 90 -9.47 16.87 5.08
C SER A 90 -8.94 18.31 5.02
N LEU A 91 -8.17 18.71 6.04
CA LEU A 91 -7.54 20.04 6.11
C LEU A 91 -6.53 20.27 4.97
N HIS A 92 -5.73 19.26 4.63
CA HIS A 92 -4.80 19.35 3.52
C HIS A 92 -5.52 19.53 2.18
N ARG A 93 -6.61 18.80 1.92
CA ARG A 93 -7.44 18.98 0.71
C ARG A 93 -8.03 20.38 0.62
N LEU A 94 -8.53 20.92 1.74
CA LEU A 94 -9.06 22.29 1.80
C LEU A 94 -8.02 23.35 1.42
N ARG A 95 -6.74 23.11 1.72
CA ARG A 95 -5.62 24.01 1.38
C ARG A 95 -5.11 23.78 -0.04
N LEU A 96 -5.00 22.52 -0.44
CA LEU A 96 -4.42 22.11 -1.72
C LEU A 96 -5.30 22.53 -2.89
N HIS A 97 -6.63 22.37 -2.77
CA HIS A 97 -7.54 22.60 -3.88
C HIS A 97 -7.49 24.06 -4.40
N PRO A 98 -7.65 25.10 -3.57
CA PRO A 98 -7.50 26.48 -4.03
C PRO A 98 -6.10 26.80 -4.57
N ALA A 99 -5.05 26.16 -4.03
CA ALA A 99 -3.68 26.39 -4.51
C ALA A 99 -3.46 25.83 -5.93
N ILE A 100 -4.06 24.67 -6.23
CA ILE A 100 -4.05 24.09 -7.60
C ILE A 100 -4.84 24.98 -8.55
N GLU A 101 -6.02 25.47 -8.13
CA GLU A 101 -6.82 26.40 -8.94
C GLU A 101 -6.04 27.69 -9.25
N ALA A 102 -5.38 28.27 -8.25
CA ALA A 102 -4.56 29.46 -8.42
C ALA A 102 -3.40 29.23 -9.41
N LEU A 103 -2.72 28.08 -9.32
CA LEU A 103 -1.69 27.72 -10.31
C LEU A 103 -2.26 27.64 -11.73
N GLY A 104 -3.42 26.99 -11.90
CA GLY A 104 -4.10 26.93 -13.19
C GLY A 104 -4.39 28.32 -13.76
N LEU A 105 -4.96 29.20 -12.94
CA LEU A 105 -5.23 30.59 -13.32
C LEU A 105 -3.97 31.35 -13.73
N VAL A 106 -2.83 31.15 -13.04
CA VAL A 106 -1.56 31.78 -13.40
C VAL A 106 -1.01 31.22 -14.71
N MET A 107 -1.12 29.91 -14.93
CA MET A 107 -0.67 29.25 -16.17
C MET A 107 -1.47 29.67 -17.40
N ASP A 108 -2.75 30.00 -17.23
CA ASP A 108 -3.65 30.43 -18.30
C ASP A 108 -3.42 31.88 -18.76
N ARG A 109 -2.63 32.68 -18.00
CA ARG A 109 -2.27 34.07 -18.34
C ARG A 109 -1.20 34.16 -19.43
N GLN A 110 -1.56 33.73 -20.64
CA GLN A 110 -0.72 33.80 -21.84
C GLN A 110 -0.48 35.24 -22.33
N ASP A 111 -1.24 36.21 -21.81
CA ASP A 111 -1.15 37.64 -22.11
C ASP A 111 0.01 38.36 -21.38
N VAL A 112 0.66 37.69 -20.43
CA VAL A 112 1.72 38.26 -19.59
C VAL A 112 3.11 37.90 -20.13
N ASP A 113 4.06 38.84 -20.03
CA ASP A 113 5.47 38.61 -20.38
C ASP A 113 6.02 37.36 -19.65
N ALA A 114 6.64 36.46 -20.41
CA ALA A 114 7.22 35.22 -19.90
C ALA A 114 8.27 35.44 -18.81
N ALA A 115 9.02 36.55 -18.83
CA ALA A 115 9.98 36.91 -17.79
C ALA A 115 9.31 37.17 -16.44
N ILE A 116 8.04 37.60 -16.45
CA ILE A 116 7.22 37.81 -15.26
C ILE A 116 6.44 36.54 -14.91
N ALA A 117 5.82 35.88 -15.90
CA ALA A 117 4.95 34.73 -15.69
C ALA A 117 5.69 33.49 -15.16
N ARG A 118 6.90 33.19 -15.68
CA ARG A 118 7.66 31.98 -15.29
C ARG A 118 8.00 31.92 -13.79
N PRO A 119 8.53 32.99 -13.15
CA PRO A 119 8.73 33.00 -11.71
C PRO A 119 7.45 32.76 -10.91
N GLN A 120 6.31 33.34 -11.32
CA GLN A 120 5.03 33.14 -10.62
C GLN A 120 4.59 31.67 -10.65
N ILE A 121 4.67 31.03 -11.83
CA ILE A 121 4.37 29.59 -11.97
C ILE A 121 5.27 28.76 -11.07
N GLN A 122 6.58 29.08 -11.04
CA GLN A 122 7.53 28.34 -10.20
C GLN A 122 7.22 28.50 -8.71
N TRP A 123 6.92 29.72 -8.24
CA TRP A 123 6.54 29.96 -6.85
C TRP A 123 5.22 29.28 -6.47
N SER A 124 4.24 29.23 -7.38
CA SER A 124 3.01 28.47 -7.17
C SER A 124 3.27 26.96 -7.06
N LEU A 125 4.15 26.40 -7.89
CA LEU A 125 4.58 25.00 -7.79
C LEU A 125 5.31 24.73 -6.47
N ASP A 126 6.19 25.64 -6.04
CA ASP A 126 6.92 25.51 -4.78
C ASP A 126 5.97 25.60 -3.58
N HIS A 127 4.93 26.44 -3.66
CA HIS A 127 3.88 26.48 -2.64
C HIS A 127 3.13 25.14 -2.54
N LEU A 128 2.77 24.51 -3.67
CA LEU A 128 2.14 23.18 -3.65
C LEU A 128 3.05 22.13 -2.99
N ARG A 129 4.34 22.12 -3.34
CA ARG A 129 5.33 21.22 -2.71
C ARG A 129 5.45 21.45 -1.22
N GLU A 130 5.40 22.71 -0.78
CA GLU A 130 5.43 23.07 0.64
C GLU A 130 4.17 22.56 1.37
N LEU A 131 2.98 22.70 0.78
CA LEU A 131 1.74 22.16 1.35
C LEU A 131 1.81 20.64 1.54
N ASP A 132 2.36 19.93 0.56
CA ASP A 132 2.58 18.47 0.62
C ASP A 132 3.60 18.12 1.71
N GLN A 133 4.72 18.85 1.79
CA GLN A 133 5.74 18.59 2.79
C GLN A 133 5.20 18.80 4.21
N GLN A 134 4.45 19.87 4.46
CA GLN A 134 3.80 20.12 5.74
C GLN A 134 2.81 19.00 6.12
N PHE A 135 2.05 18.48 5.14
CA PHE A 135 1.18 17.32 5.36
C PHE A 135 1.99 16.09 5.77
N LEU A 136 3.08 15.78 5.06
CA LEU A 136 3.94 14.64 5.36
C LEU A 136 4.57 14.75 6.75
N ASP A 137 5.05 15.93 7.11
CA ASP A 137 5.67 16.20 8.41
C ASP A 137 4.64 15.98 9.54
N HIS A 138 3.43 16.54 9.41
CA HIS A 138 2.36 16.36 10.40
C HIS A 138 1.88 14.92 10.48
N ALA A 139 1.71 14.24 9.34
CA ALA A 139 1.35 12.83 9.31
C ALA A 139 2.42 11.98 10.02
N SER A 140 3.70 12.30 9.84
CA SER A 140 4.79 11.60 10.51
C SER A 140 4.75 11.77 12.03
N VAL A 141 4.36 12.95 12.53
CA VAL A 141 4.17 13.22 13.97
C VAL A 141 3.03 12.36 14.51
N ILE A 142 1.86 12.36 13.85
CA ILE A 142 0.72 11.53 14.23
C ILE A 142 1.11 10.04 14.27
N LEU A 143 1.82 9.56 13.25
CA LEU A 143 2.28 8.16 13.22
C LEU A 143 3.22 7.83 14.40
N ARG A 144 4.14 8.72 14.75
CA ARG A 144 5.08 8.54 15.88
C ARG A 144 4.40 8.61 17.25
N GLN A 145 3.28 9.32 17.37
CA GLN A 145 2.48 9.37 18.61
C GLN A 145 1.71 8.08 18.89
N HIS A 146 1.65 7.17 17.91
CA HIS A 146 0.98 5.87 18.00
C HIS A 146 1.97 4.71 17.73
N PRO A 147 3.05 4.57 18.52
CA PRO A 147 4.10 3.56 18.29
C PRO A 147 3.57 2.14 18.38
N GLU A 148 2.56 1.88 19.20
CA GLU A 148 1.85 0.60 19.32
C GLU A 148 1.22 0.16 17.99
N VAL A 149 0.93 1.10 17.11
CA VAL A 149 0.41 0.81 15.78
C VAL A 149 1.50 0.80 14.72
N LEU A 150 2.56 1.58 14.90
CA LEU A 150 3.71 1.62 14.00
C LEU A 150 4.46 0.28 13.95
N ARG A 151 4.45 -0.48 15.05
CA ARG A 151 4.99 -1.84 15.17
C ARG A 151 3.92 -2.82 15.63
N ALA A 152 2.71 -2.69 15.08
CA ALA A 152 1.57 -3.51 15.49
C ALA A 152 1.87 -5.01 15.45
N TRP A 153 2.67 -5.48 14.50
CA TRP A 153 3.10 -6.88 14.37
C TRP A 153 3.92 -7.43 15.55
N GLU A 154 4.41 -6.59 16.46
CA GLU A 154 5.07 -7.02 17.70
C GLU A 154 4.11 -7.14 18.89
N HIS A 155 2.91 -6.58 18.76
CA HIS A 155 1.89 -6.70 19.78
C HIS A 155 1.49 -8.18 19.94
N PRO A 156 1.30 -8.69 21.17
CA PRO A 156 0.98 -10.11 21.41
C PRO A 156 -0.23 -10.64 20.62
N ALA A 157 -1.23 -9.79 20.37
CA ALA A 157 -2.42 -10.15 19.57
C ALA A 157 -2.15 -10.26 18.06
N VAL A 158 -1.09 -9.64 17.54
CA VAL A 158 -0.79 -9.58 16.09
C VAL A 158 0.42 -10.48 15.74
N ALA A 159 1.36 -10.63 16.66
CA ALA A 159 2.57 -11.41 16.47
C ALA A 159 2.33 -12.86 15.98
N PRO A 160 1.26 -13.59 16.37
CA PRO A 160 0.94 -14.89 15.80
C PRO A 160 0.68 -14.82 14.29
N PHE A 161 -0.11 -13.84 13.82
CA PHE A 161 -0.37 -13.64 12.39
C PHE A 161 0.88 -13.25 11.63
N HIS A 162 1.70 -12.34 12.18
CA HIS A 162 2.98 -11.96 11.57
C HIS A 162 3.91 -13.17 11.39
N ARG A 163 4.01 -14.05 12.40
CA ARG A 163 4.79 -15.30 12.29
C ARG A 163 4.22 -16.24 11.24
N ARG A 164 2.90 -16.44 11.23
CA ARG A 164 2.21 -17.26 10.23
C ARG A 164 2.48 -16.76 8.81
N ILE A 165 2.45 -15.44 8.60
CA ILE A 165 2.80 -14.84 7.32
C ILE A 165 4.26 -15.13 6.97
N ALA A 166 5.19 -14.91 7.91
CA ALA A 166 6.60 -15.16 7.68
C ALA A 166 6.86 -16.63 7.28
N GLU A 167 6.17 -17.59 7.91
CA GLU A 167 6.21 -19.01 7.56
C GLU A 167 5.67 -19.29 6.17
N GLN A 168 4.54 -18.69 5.78
CA GLN A 168 3.96 -18.88 4.44
C GLN A 168 4.82 -18.25 3.34
N LEU A 169 5.47 -17.13 3.63
CA LEU A 169 6.42 -16.48 2.72
C LEU A 169 7.76 -17.23 2.63
N ALA A 170 8.12 -17.98 3.67
CA ALA A 170 9.35 -18.76 3.68
C ALA A 170 9.28 -19.90 2.66
N GLY A 171 10.20 -19.90 1.69
CA GLY A 171 10.25 -20.91 0.65
C GLY A 171 9.24 -20.72 -0.48
N ALA A 172 8.45 -19.63 -0.48
CA ALA A 172 7.63 -19.26 -1.62
C ALA A 172 8.50 -19.02 -2.87
N ARG A 173 8.02 -19.45 -4.04
CA ARG A 173 8.69 -19.11 -5.31
C ARG A 173 8.29 -17.72 -5.80
N ALA A 174 7.04 -17.33 -5.53
CA ALA A 174 6.51 -16.04 -5.90
C ALA A 174 5.51 -15.52 -4.87
N ILE A 175 5.48 -14.19 -4.72
CA ILE A 175 4.50 -13.45 -3.94
C ILE A 175 3.74 -12.54 -4.89
N LEU A 176 2.42 -12.68 -4.90
CA LEU A 176 1.51 -11.92 -5.74
C LEU A 176 0.84 -10.85 -4.89
N VAL A 177 0.87 -9.61 -5.35
CA VAL A 177 0.18 -8.50 -4.71
C VAL A 177 -0.82 -7.93 -5.70
N ALA A 178 -2.08 -8.34 -5.56
CA ALA A 178 -3.14 -7.86 -6.42
C ALA A 178 -3.53 -6.42 -6.08
N GLY A 179 -3.84 -5.66 -7.12
CA GLY A 179 -4.37 -4.31 -7.01
C GLY A 179 -5.78 -4.25 -6.44
N GLY A 180 -6.26 -3.04 -6.23
CA GLY A 180 -7.52 -2.74 -5.54
C GLY A 180 -7.43 -1.40 -4.84
N HIS A 181 -8.01 -1.27 -3.63
CA HIS A 181 -7.93 -0.02 -2.88
C HIS A 181 -6.53 0.12 -2.22
N VAL A 182 -5.57 0.71 -2.94
CA VAL A 182 -4.14 0.82 -2.54
C VAL A 182 -3.95 1.34 -1.12
N ALA A 183 -4.71 2.36 -0.69
CA ALA A 183 -4.57 2.88 0.67
C ALA A 183 -4.93 1.85 1.76
N VAL A 184 -5.94 1.01 1.53
CA VAL A 184 -6.35 -0.02 2.48
C VAL A 184 -5.35 -1.18 2.45
N LEU A 185 -4.94 -1.62 1.27
CA LEU A 185 -3.88 -2.63 1.12
C LEU A 185 -2.62 -2.20 1.87
N ARG A 186 -2.13 -0.99 1.62
CA ARG A 186 -0.95 -0.42 2.29
C ARG A 186 -1.12 -0.44 3.81
N ASN A 187 -2.28 -0.04 4.32
CA ASN A 187 -2.57 -0.07 5.75
C ASN A 187 -2.49 -1.49 6.34
N ARG A 188 -2.97 -2.52 5.61
CA ARG A 188 -2.88 -3.93 6.05
C ARG A 188 -1.45 -4.46 5.99
N LEU A 189 -0.75 -4.19 4.89
CA LEU A 189 0.66 -4.54 4.74
C LEU A 189 1.52 -3.92 5.86
N GLU A 190 1.28 -2.65 6.20
CA GLU A 190 1.98 -1.98 7.31
C GLU A 190 1.61 -2.59 8.66
N PHE A 191 0.32 -2.84 8.93
CA PHE A 191 -0.13 -3.40 10.20
C PHE A 191 0.51 -4.76 10.52
N PHE A 192 0.66 -5.63 9.52
CA PHE A 192 1.30 -6.94 9.68
C PHE A 192 2.81 -6.92 9.41
N GLY A 193 3.47 -5.76 9.28
CA GLY A 193 4.93 -5.71 9.14
C GLY A 193 5.48 -6.25 7.81
N MET A 194 4.64 -6.30 6.77
CA MET A 194 4.97 -6.94 5.48
C MET A 194 6.19 -6.34 4.80
N LYS A 195 6.50 -5.05 5.02
CA LYS A 195 7.67 -4.40 4.41
C LYS A 195 8.97 -5.16 4.69
N GLY A 196 9.18 -5.57 5.94
CA GLY A 196 10.37 -6.33 6.34
C GLY A 196 10.37 -7.74 5.74
N LEU A 197 9.21 -8.41 5.79
CA LEU A 197 9.04 -9.77 5.29
C LEU A 197 9.24 -9.86 3.77
N LEU A 198 8.58 -9.00 2.99
CA LEU A 198 8.71 -8.94 1.53
C LEU A 198 10.15 -8.64 1.11
N ALA A 199 10.80 -7.66 1.77
CA ALA A 199 12.18 -7.33 1.50
C ALA A 199 13.12 -8.51 1.80
N SER A 200 12.85 -9.28 2.86
CA SER A 200 13.59 -10.49 3.19
C SER A 200 13.38 -11.58 2.15
N ALA A 201 12.13 -11.85 1.76
CA ALA A 201 11.76 -12.87 0.78
C ALA A 201 12.42 -12.61 -0.58
N VAL A 202 12.41 -11.36 -1.05
CA VAL A 202 13.12 -10.97 -2.28
C VAL A 202 14.63 -11.19 -2.15
N ARG A 203 15.23 -10.86 -1.02
CA ARG A 203 16.66 -11.12 -0.80
C ARG A 203 17.01 -12.61 -0.80
N THR A 204 16.11 -13.48 -0.37
CA THR A 204 16.30 -14.93 -0.34
C THR A 204 15.92 -15.65 -1.63
N GLY A 205 15.48 -14.91 -2.66
CA GLY A 205 15.23 -15.46 -4.01
C GLY A 205 13.76 -15.54 -4.42
N THR A 206 12.82 -15.11 -3.57
CA THR A 206 11.39 -15.09 -3.89
C THR A 206 11.08 -13.96 -4.86
N SER A 207 10.36 -14.24 -5.95
CA SER A 207 9.95 -13.16 -6.87
C SER A 207 8.68 -12.46 -6.39
N LEU A 208 8.61 -11.14 -6.52
CA LEU A 208 7.44 -10.33 -6.19
C LEU A 208 6.76 -9.87 -7.49
N VAL A 209 5.48 -10.13 -7.64
CA VAL A 209 4.67 -9.68 -8.79
C VAL A 209 3.51 -8.86 -8.28
N ALA A 210 3.39 -7.60 -8.71
CA ALA A 210 2.28 -6.74 -8.34
C ALA A 210 1.61 -6.13 -9.57
N TRP A 211 0.30 -5.86 -9.48
CA TRP A 211 -0.47 -5.23 -10.55
C TRP A 211 -1.56 -4.33 -10.00
N SER A 212 -2.08 -3.41 -10.80
CA SER A 212 -3.27 -2.61 -10.50
C SER A 212 -4.04 -2.23 -11.75
#